data_AF-V4A2J9-F1
#
_entry.id   AF-V4A2J9-F1
#
_cell.length_a   1.000
_cell.length_b   1.000
_cell.length_c   1.000
_cell.angle_alpha   90.00
_cell.angle_beta   90.00
_cell.angle_gamma   90.00
#
_symmetry.space_group_name_H-M   'P 1'
#
loop_
_entity.id
_entity.type
_entity.pdbx_description
1 polymer ?
#
loop_
_entity_poly.entity_id
_entity_poly.type
_entity_poly.pdbx_seq_one_letter_code
_entity_poly.pdbx_strand_id
1 'polypeptide(L)'
;MGRRSRGRRRNPVLLRRYGYFECDRCNNMWESSQVYVWNYDEEQAAYGQKCRRCRWINDPYEIERLRCRYCDAVDCECDNDNRDRHINTRIPHKRDLCMKCKAGFPCETDEDKYCLC
;
A
#
# COMPACT_ATOMS: atom_id res chain seq x y z
N MET A 1 -21.95 28.80 -29.29
CA MET A 1 -21.25 27.50 -29.27
C MET A 1 -20.39 27.42 -28.01
N GLY A 2 -20.90 26.82 -26.93
CA GLY A 2 -20.17 26.71 -25.67
C GLY A 2 -19.07 25.65 -25.75
N ARG A 3 -17.81 26.06 -25.59
CA ARG A 3 -16.68 25.14 -25.49
C ARG A 3 -16.84 24.32 -24.21
N ARG A 4 -17.18 23.04 -24.37
CA ARG A 4 -17.17 22.06 -23.27
C ARG A 4 -15.75 22.00 -22.72
N SER A 5 -15.54 22.60 -21.55
CA SER A 5 -14.34 22.41 -20.75
C SER A 5 -14.17 20.91 -20.53
N ARG A 6 -13.25 20.29 -21.28
CA ARG A 6 -12.85 18.91 -21.04
C ARG A 6 -12.21 18.92 -19.65
N GLY A 7 -13.00 18.58 -18.63
CA GLY A 7 -12.51 18.38 -17.28
C GLY A 7 -11.24 17.55 -17.38
N ARG A 8 -10.14 18.11 -16.88
CA ARG A 8 -8.82 17.49 -16.87
C ARG A 8 -9.00 16.12 -16.23
N ARG A 9 -9.03 15.04 -17.03
CA ARG A 9 -9.08 13.67 -16.50
C ARG A 9 -7.85 13.56 -15.61
N ARG A 10 -8.05 13.59 -14.29
CA ARG A 10 -6.96 13.32 -13.34
C ARG A 10 -6.54 11.90 -13.66
N ASN A 11 -5.31 11.71 -14.17
CA ASN A 11 -4.77 10.37 -14.28
C ASN A 11 -4.83 9.76 -12.88
N PRO A 12 -5.41 8.56 -12.71
CA PRO A 12 -5.47 7.93 -11.39
C PRO A 12 -4.04 7.76 -10.87
N VAL A 13 -3.78 8.31 -9.69
CA VAL A 13 -2.47 8.26 -9.04
C VAL A 13 -2.52 7.12 -8.03
N LEU A 14 -1.70 6.10 -8.22
CA LEU A 14 -1.61 4.99 -7.29
C LEU A 14 -0.82 5.44 -6.06
N LEU A 15 -1.51 5.66 -4.94
CA LEU A 15 -0.94 6.15 -3.70
C LEU A 15 -0.66 4.99 -2.74
N ARG A 16 0.55 4.97 -2.14
CA ARG A 16 0.93 3.99 -1.11
C ARG A 16 0.28 4.36 0.23
N ARG A 17 -0.28 3.37 0.91
CA ARG A 17 -0.97 3.45 2.20
C ARG A 17 -0.48 2.33 3.13
N TYR A 18 -0.78 2.46 4.40
CA TYR A 18 -0.71 1.38 5.37
C TYR A 18 -2.07 0.67 5.43
N GLY A 19 -2.11 -0.63 5.64
CA GLY A 19 -3.38 -1.29 5.89
C GLY A 19 -3.25 -2.52 6.77
N TYR A 20 -4.37 -2.79 7.45
CA TYR A 20 -4.54 -3.86 8.40
C TYR A 20 -5.44 -4.93 7.79
N PHE A 21 -5.03 -6.19 7.87
CA PHE A 21 -5.69 -7.31 7.24
C PHE A 21 -6.11 -8.33 8.29
N GLU A 22 -7.24 -8.96 8.04
CA GLU A 22 -7.71 -10.15 8.73
C GLU A 22 -8.06 -11.19 7.67
N CYS A 23 -7.74 -12.47 7.93
CA CYS A 23 -8.09 -13.51 7.00
C CYS A 23 -9.46 -14.12 7.28
N ASP A 24 -10.41 -13.95 6.37
CA ASP A 24 -11.78 -14.51 6.49
C ASP A 24 -11.84 -16.04 6.66
N ARG A 25 -10.76 -16.74 6.31
CA ARG A 25 -10.69 -18.21 6.32
C ARG A 25 -9.99 -18.80 7.53
N CYS A 26 -9.08 -18.06 8.15
CA CYS A 26 -8.25 -18.60 9.25
C CYS A 26 -7.99 -17.59 10.37
N ASN A 27 -8.66 -16.43 10.33
CA ASN A 27 -8.58 -15.33 11.29
C ASN A 27 -7.14 -14.86 11.57
N ASN A 28 -6.23 -15.12 10.63
CA ASN A 28 -4.86 -14.64 10.75
C ASN A 28 -4.84 -13.15 10.44
N MET A 29 -4.40 -12.34 11.39
CA MET A 29 -4.24 -10.90 11.21
C MET A 29 -2.81 -10.56 10.78
N TRP A 30 -2.64 -9.52 9.97
CA TRP A 30 -1.33 -8.96 9.62
C TRP A 30 -1.46 -7.52 9.14
N GLU A 31 -0.35 -6.80 9.19
CA GLU A 31 -0.27 -5.40 8.76
C GLU A 31 0.65 -5.28 7.54
N SER A 32 0.46 -4.26 6.71
CA SER A 32 1.27 -4.06 5.50
C SER A 32 1.33 -2.61 5.05
N SER A 33 2.54 -2.11 4.78
CA SER A 33 2.78 -0.79 4.18
C SER A 33 2.70 -0.79 2.65
N GLN A 34 2.30 -1.93 2.06
CA GLN A 34 2.28 -2.18 0.63
C GLN A 34 0.83 -2.28 0.14
N VAL A 35 -0.01 -1.43 0.71
CA VAL A 35 -1.38 -1.19 0.28
C VAL A 35 -1.38 0.01 -0.65
N TYR A 36 -2.17 -0.05 -1.71
CA TYR A 36 -2.23 1.00 -2.69
C TYR A 36 -3.68 1.37 -2.95
N VAL A 37 -3.97 2.66 -3.14
CA VAL A 37 -5.31 3.17 -3.47
C VAL A 37 -5.23 4.04 -4.72
N TRP A 38 -6.28 4.07 -5.54
CA TRP A 38 -6.27 4.79 -6.82
C TRP A 38 -6.41 6.30 -6.69
N ASN A 39 -6.93 6.80 -5.57
CA ASN A 39 -7.16 8.22 -5.30
C ASN A 39 -7.03 8.52 -3.79
N TYR A 40 -6.92 9.81 -3.44
CA TYR A 40 -6.79 10.24 -2.04
C TYR A 40 -8.00 9.91 -1.17
N ASP A 41 -9.19 9.90 -1.77
CA ASP A 41 -10.48 9.70 -1.13
C ASP A 41 -10.97 8.23 -1.21
N GLU A 42 -10.15 7.34 -1.79
CA GLU A 42 -10.51 5.93 -1.93
C GLU A 42 -10.18 5.18 -0.64
N GLU A 43 -11.20 4.58 -0.03
CA GLU A 43 -11.10 3.75 1.17
C GLU A 43 -10.86 2.27 0.83
N GLN A 44 -10.88 1.91 -0.46
CA GLN A 44 -10.64 0.56 -0.95
C GLN A 44 -9.23 0.39 -1.51
N ALA A 45 -8.61 -0.74 -1.18
CA ALA A 45 -7.34 -1.12 -1.76
C ALA A 45 -7.50 -1.45 -3.25
N ALA A 46 -6.60 -0.93 -4.07
CA ALA A 46 -6.46 -1.28 -5.48
C ALA A 46 -6.02 -2.75 -5.67
N TYR A 47 -5.34 -3.32 -4.67
CA TYR A 47 -4.83 -4.69 -4.69
C TYR A 47 -4.90 -5.33 -3.31
N GLY A 48 -5.52 -6.51 -3.23
CA GLY A 48 -5.52 -7.35 -2.02
C GLY A 48 -4.20 -8.07 -1.77
N GLN A 49 -4.12 -8.77 -0.63
CA GLN A 49 -2.97 -9.58 -0.23
C GLN A 49 -3.40 -11.00 0.13
N LYS A 50 -2.57 -11.98 -0.23
CA LYS A 50 -2.79 -13.37 0.16
C LYS A 50 -2.39 -13.59 1.61
N CYS A 51 -3.24 -14.31 2.35
CA CYS A 51 -2.91 -14.77 3.69
C CYS A 51 -1.68 -15.69 3.66
N ARG A 52 -0.76 -15.51 4.62
CA ARG A 52 0.45 -16.34 4.75
C ARG A 52 0.15 -17.83 5.00
N ARG A 53 -0.98 -18.14 5.64
CA ARG A 53 -1.36 -19.51 6.04
C ARG A 53 -2.15 -20.25 4.96
N CYS A 54 -3.30 -19.70 4.56
CA CYS A 54 -4.24 -20.38 3.65
C CYS A 54 -4.20 -19.86 2.22
N ARG A 55 -3.40 -18.82 1.92
CA ARG A 55 -3.25 -18.18 0.59
C ARG A 55 -4.53 -17.56 0.01
N TRP A 56 -5.61 -17.47 0.79
CA TRP A 56 -6.82 -16.71 0.44
C TRP A 56 -6.50 -15.24 0.26
N ILE A 57 -7.11 -14.58 -0.73
CA ILE A 57 -6.92 -13.14 -0.97
C ILE A 57 -7.84 -12.38 -0.03
N ASN A 58 -7.29 -11.40 0.68
CA ASN A 58 -8.04 -10.55 1.60
C ASN A 58 -7.70 -9.10 1.27
N ASP A 59 -8.69 -8.24 1.40
CA ASP A 59 -8.51 -6.80 1.38
C ASP A 59 -8.26 -6.31 2.80
N PRO A 60 -7.56 -5.17 2.98
CA PRO A 60 -7.40 -4.60 4.29
C PRO A 60 -8.76 -4.14 4.82
N TYR A 61 -9.04 -4.40 6.10
CA TYR A 61 -10.24 -3.91 6.77
C TYR A 61 -10.10 -2.43 7.18
N GLU A 62 -8.86 -1.96 7.31
CA GLU A 62 -8.54 -0.58 7.65
C GLU A 62 -7.34 -0.10 6.83
N ILE A 63 -7.44 1.11 6.27
CA ILE A 63 -6.40 1.73 5.46
C ILE A 63 -6.05 3.10 6.06
N GLU A 64 -4.78 3.29 6.38
CA GLU A 64 -4.25 4.53 6.92
C GLU A 64 -3.24 5.17 5.97
N ARG A 65 -3.13 6.49 6.06
CA ARG A 65 -2.07 7.23 5.36
C ARG A 65 -0.72 6.94 6.03
N LEU A 66 0.34 6.82 5.24
CA LEU A 66 1.69 6.63 5.77
C LEU A 66 2.13 7.88 6.53
N ARG A 67 2.64 7.72 7.76
CA ARG A 67 3.26 8.81 8.53
C ARG A 67 4.75 8.91 8.24
N CYS A 68 5.27 10.13 8.33
CA CYS A 68 6.69 10.40 8.19
C CYS A 68 7.46 9.91 9.42
N ARG A 69 8.56 9.19 9.22
CA ARG A 69 9.41 8.71 10.32
C ARG A 69 9.99 9.85 11.18
N TYR A 70 10.27 10.99 10.58
CA TYR A 70 11.02 12.07 11.23
C TYR A 70 10.12 13.05 11.99
N CYS A 71 8.93 13.34 11.47
CA CYS A 71 8.00 14.31 12.06
C CYS A 71 6.64 13.72 12.46
N ASP A 72 6.42 12.43 12.22
CA ASP A 72 5.17 11.69 12.48
C ASP A 72 3.91 12.27 11.78
N ALA A 73 4.09 13.29 10.95
CA ALA A 73 3.03 13.88 10.15
C ALA A 73 2.74 13.01 8.92
N VAL A 74 1.45 12.92 8.59
CA VAL A 74 0.93 12.18 7.44
C VAL A 74 1.26 12.87 6.11
N ASP A 75 1.13 14.19 6.09
CA ASP A 75 1.40 15.05 4.93
C ASP A 75 2.48 16.06 5.34
N CYS A 76 3.76 15.68 5.18
CA CYS A 76 4.89 16.52 5.55
C CYS A 76 5.66 17.05 4.32
N GLU A 77 6.31 18.20 4.49
CA GLU A 77 7.20 18.82 3.49
C GLU A 77 8.69 18.43 3.69
N CYS A 78 8.99 17.46 4.55
CA CYS A 78 10.36 16.96 4.73
C CYS A 78 10.98 16.60 3.38
N ASP A 79 12.25 16.98 3.16
CA ASP A 79 12.94 16.81 1.88
C ASP A 79 12.71 15.42 1.27
N ASN A 80 12.32 15.41 0.00
CA ASN A 80 11.92 14.21 -0.74
C ASN A 80 13.02 13.14 -0.88
N ASP A 81 14.26 13.46 -0.51
CA ASP A 81 15.37 12.52 -0.43
C ASP A 81 15.29 11.59 0.79
N ASN A 82 14.45 11.91 1.78
CA ASN A 82 14.06 10.99 2.85
C ASN A 82 12.87 10.13 2.42
N ARG A 83 13.06 9.33 1.35
CA ARG A 83 12.08 8.35 0.83
C ARG A 83 11.70 7.23 1.80
N ASP A 84 12.26 7.25 3.01
CA ASP A 84 11.94 6.38 4.13
C ASP A 84 10.65 6.80 4.84
N ARG A 85 9.56 6.95 4.09
CA ARG A 85 8.20 6.88 4.66
C ARG A 85 7.94 5.43 5.06
N HIS A 86 8.57 5.00 6.15
CA HIS A 86 8.57 3.62 6.63
C HIS A 86 7.91 3.51 8.00
N ILE A 87 6.87 2.69 8.07
CA ILE A 87 6.34 2.08 9.29
C ILE A 87 5.97 0.68 8.79
N ASN A 88 6.71 -0.42 8.95
CA ASN A 88 7.60 -0.94 9.97
C ASN A 88 8.60 -1.86 9.23
N THR A 89 9.93 -1.57 9.24
CA THR A 89 10.94 -2.28 8.41
C THR A 89 11.06 -3.76 8.77
N ARG A 90 10.44 -4.18 9.87
CA ARG A 90 10.44 -5.55 10.36
C ARG A 90 9.32 -6.40 9.78
N ILE A 91 8.39 -5.83 9.00
CA ILE A 91 7.38 -6.62 8.27
C ILE A 91 7.85 -6.72 6.82
N PRO A 92 8.57 -7.80 6.46
CA PRO A 92 9.08 -7.96 5.10
C PRO A 92 7.92 -8.03 4.12
N HIS A 93 8.03 -7.22 3.05
CA HIS A 93 7.15 -7.35 1.90
C HIS A 93 7.38 -8.72 1.26
N LYS A 94 6.30 -9.51 1.12
CA LYS A 94 6.38 -10.81 0.45
C LYS A 94 5.75 -10.73 -0.93
N ARG A 95 6.60 -10.68 -1.97
CA ARG A 95 6.20 -10.60 -3.38
C ARG A 95 5.24 -11.72 -3.82
N ASP A 96 5.34 -12.90 -3.21
CA ASP A 96 4.46 -14.05 -3.50
C ASP A 96 3.04 -13.85 -2.96
N LEU A 97 2.85 -12.95 -2.00
CA LEU A 97 1.57 -12.65 -1.36
C LEU A 97 0.93 -11.34 -1.84
N CYS A 98 1.68 -10.45 -2.48
CA CYS A 98 1.16 -9.17 -2.97
C CYS A 98 0.52 -9.31 -4.37
N MET A 99 -0.76 -8.97 -4.50
CA MET A 99 -1.44 -9.05 -5.80
C MET A 99 -0.97 -7.99 -6.80
N LYS A 100 -0.45 -6.85 -6.34
CA LYS A 100 0.19 -5.84 -7.20
C LYS A 100 1.43 -6.41 -7.89
N CYS A 101 2.32 -7.09 -7.14
CA CYS A 101 3.48 -7.77 -7.69
C CYS A 101 3.08 -8.91 -8.62
N LYS A 102 2.05 -9.69 -8.27
CA LYS A 102 1.52 -10.76 -9.14
C LYS A 102 0.90 -10.23 -10.43
N ALA A 103 0.40 -8.99 -10.44
CA ALA A 103 -0.07 -8.29 -11.62
C ALA A 103 1.04 -7.66 -12.47
N GLY A 104 2.32 -7.87 -12.11
CA GLY A 104 3.48 -7.37 -12.87
C GLY A 104 3.95 -5.97 -12.48
N PHE A 105 3.36 -5.36 -11.44
CA PHE A 105 3.75 -4.03 -10.97
C PHE A 105 4.62 -4.15 -9.70
N PRO A 106 5.96 -3.99 -9.78
CA PRO A 106 6.84 -4.12 -8.61
C PRO A 106 6.48 -3.09 -7.55
N CYS A 107 6.50 -3.49 -6.28
CA CYS A 107 6.41 -2.55 -5.16
C CYS A 107 7.76 -1.84 -5.02
N GLU A 108 7.75 -0.54 -4.73
CA GLU A 108 8.96 0.33 -4.75
C GLU A 108 10.07 -0.10 -3.77
N THR A 109 9.81 -1.07 -2.90
CA THR A 109 10.78 -1.64 -1.98
C THR A 109 11.43 -2.86 -2.61
N ASP A 110 12.45 -2.63 -3.44
CA ASP A 110 13.40 -3.64 -3.96
C ASP A 110 14.43 -4.07 -2.88
N GLU A 111 14.05 -4.03 -1.60
CA GLU A 111 14.87 -4.61 -0.54
C GLU A 111 14.36 -6.04 -0.31
N ASP A 112 14.91 -6.95 -1.11
CA ASP A 112 15.03 -8.40 -0.85
C ASP A 112 15.88 -8.68 0.42
N LYS A 113 15.67 -7.90 1.48
CA LYS A 113 16.30 -7.97 2.80
C LYS A 113 15.16 -7.56 3.74
N TYR A 114 14.48 -8.44 4.46
CA TYR A 114 15.00 -9.34 5.45
C TYR A 114 14.10 -10.58 5.50
N CYS A 115 14.52 -11.63 4.81
CA CYS A 115 14.21 -12.99 5.23
C CYS A 115 15.38 -13.39 6.14
N LEU A 116 15.35 -12.99 7.42
CA LEU A 116 16.14 -13.70 8.41
C LEU A 116 15.33 -14.97 8.70
N CYS A 117 15.82 -16.07 8.16
CA CYS A 117 15.54 -17.38 8.74
C CYS A 117 15.97 -17.41 10.21
#